data_AF-A0AA39UCE0-F1
#
_entry.id   AF-A0AA39UCE0-F1
#
_cell.length_a   1.000
_cell.length_b   1.000
_cell.length_c   1.000
_cell.angle_alpha   90.00
_cell.angle_beta   90.00
_cell.angle_gamma   90.00
#
_symmetry.space_group_name_H-M   'P 1'
#
loop_
_entity.id
_entity.type
_entity.pdbx_description
1 polymer ?
#
loop_
_entity_poly.entity_id
_entity_poly.type
_entity_poly.pdbx_seq_one_letter_code
_entity_poly.pdbx_strand_id
1 'polypeptide(L)'
;MTPNSILPNEMGRPFGRLPPIDLHYWSPDPDAEIPVHIMVTRISGFTDLRDLHWKLVWVVNVTEKDGDVQIYHRRLEVVQEIGCNHLTNWGAVTQVETASSKRFNPRKVVATMTLAQRQELERLAAGVRVEEPNGVWNCQDWIVTVLQQAEQAGLVTSNEWMAGCRLGKKWRRRIRAEFKCIT
;
A
#
# COMPACT_ATOMS: atom_id res chain seq x y z
N MET A 1 -7.72 20.74 -21.92
CA MET A 1 -7.70 19.56 -21.03
C MET A 1 -8.97 19.62 -20.21
N THR A 2 -9.88 18.66 -20.41
CA THR A 2 -11.08 18.53 -19.59
C THR A 2 -10.65 18.12 -18.17
N PRO A 3 -11.18 18.74 -17.10
CA PRO A 3 -10.91 18.29 -15.74
C PRO A 3 -11.35 16.84 -15.59
N ASN A 4 -10.49 15.98 -15.03
CA ASN A 4 -10.84 14.59 -14.73
C ASN A 4 -12.07 14.57 -13.81
N SER A 5 -13.12 13.82 -14.21
CA SER A 5 -14.31 13.58 -13.40
C SER A 5 -13.94 12.79 -12.16
N ILE A 6 -14.33 13.31 -10.99
CA ILE A 6 -14.15 12.67 -9.69
C ILE A 6 -15.34 11.74 -9.47
N LEU A 7 -15.11 10.49 -9.04
CA LEU A 7 -16.19 9.55 -8.73
C LEU A 7 -17.15 10.12 -7.66
N PRO A 8 -18.44 9.76 -7.67
CA PRO A 8 -19.49 10.37 -6.84
C PRO A 8 -19.35 10.22 -5.31
N ASN A 9 -18.27 9.61 -4.82
CA ASN A 9 -17.93 9.58 -3.39
C ASN A 9 -16.42 9.82 -3.12
N GLU A 10 -15.69 10.33 -4.12
CA GLU A 10 -14.25 10.66 -4.15
C GLU A 10 -13.27 9.54 -3.79
N MET A 11 -13.74 8.48 -3.13
CA MET A 11 -12.99 7.35 -2.58
C MET A 11 -13.30 6.04 -3.30
N GLY A 12 -14.19 6.04 -4.29
CA GLY A 12 -14.54 4.89 -5.11
C GLY A 12 -15.21 3.76 -4.33
N ARG A 13 -15.86 4.05 -3.20
CA ARG A 13 -16.47 3.00 -2.37
C ARG A 13 -17.76 2.47 -3.03
N PRO A 14 -17.87 1.19 -3.37
CA PRO A 14 -19.07 0.71 -4.05
C PRO A 14 -20.30 0.78 -3.15
N PHE A 15 -21.45 1.20 -3.70
CA PHE A 15 -22.70 1.25 -2.95
C PHE A 15 -23.07 -0.13 -2.40
N GLY A 16 -23.48 -0.19 -1.13
CA GLY A 16 -23.90 -1.44 -0.48
C GLY A 16 -22.76 -2.42 -0.17
N ARG A 17 -21.49 -2.06 -0.43
CA ARG A 17 -20.33 -2.90 -0.09
C ARG A 17 -19.74 -2.48 1.24
N LEU A 18 -19.51 -3.45 2.12
CA LEU A 18 -18.84 -3.23 3.40
C LEU A 18 -17.33 -3.08 3.20
N PRO A 19 -16.65 -2.32 4.08
CA PRO A 19 -15.19 -2.26 4.06
C PRO A 19 -14.58 -3.64 4.36
N PRO A 20 -13.31 -3.85 4.00
CA PRO A 20 -12.55 -5.02 4.45
C PRO A 20 -12.58 -5.14 5.98
N ILE A 21 -12.50 -6.37 6.48
CA ILE A 21 -12.41 -6.63 7.93
C ILE A 21 -11.17 -5.92 8.48
N ASP A 22 -11.34 -5.00 9.42
CA ASP A 22 -10.23 -4.34 10.11
C ASP A 22 -9.96 -5.01 11.46
N LEU A 23 -8.75 -5.54 11.64
CA LEU A 23 -8.31 -6.18 12.87
C LEU A 23 -7.76 -5.18 13.91
N HIS A 24 -7.89 -3.87 13.69
CA HIS A 24 -7.36 -2.82 14.58
C HIS A 24 -7.83 -2.97 16.03
N TYR A 25 -9.07 -3.40 16.26
CA TYR A 25 -9.56 -3.64 17.62
C TYR A 25 -8.76 -4.72 18.36
N TRP A 26 -8.38 -5.80 17.68
CA TRP A 26 -7.62 -6.91 18.27
C TRP A 26 -6.09 -6.68 18.23
N SER A 27 -5.61 -5.84 17.32
CA SER A 27 -4.20 -5.52 17.16
C SER A 27 -4.08 -4.04 16.80
N PRO A 28 -4.18 -3.15 17.80
CA PRO A 28 -4.13 -1.71 17.59
C PRO A 28 -2.73 -1.27 17.16
N ASP A 29 -2.65 -0.09 16.56
CA ASP A 29 -1.35 0.54 16.25
C ASP A 29 -0.67 0.95 17.57
N PRO A 30 0.49 0.37 17.93
CA PRO A 30 1.05 0.60 19.25
C PRO A 30 1.71 1.98 19.35
N ASP A 31 1.69 2.57 20.54
CA ASP A 31 2.38 3.83 20.82
C ASP A 31 3.90 3.62 20.95
N ALA A 32 4.54 3.43 19.80
CA ALA A 32 5.95 3.18 19.65
C ALA A 32 6.47 3.77 18.32
N GLU A 33 7.78 3.96 18.22
CA GLU A 33 8.45 4.28 16.96
C GLU A 33 8.56 3.02 16.09
N ILE A 34 7.89 3.03 14.92
CA ILE A 34 7.80 1.86 14.04
C ILE A 34 8.22 2.25 12.62
N PRO A 35 9.03 1.42 11.95
CA PRO A 35 9.34 1.63 10.53
C PRO A 35 8.13 1.41 9.63
N VAL A 36 7.75 2.45 8.90
CA VAL A 36 6.79 2.40 7.80
C VAL A 36 7.52 2.07 6.52
N HIS A 37 7.01 1.08 5.79
CA HIS A 37 7.61 0.57 4.58
C HIS A 37 6.70 0.83 3.38
N ILE A 38 7.30 1.12 2.24
CA ILE A 38 6.65 0.82 0.96
C ILE A 38 6.84 -0.67 0.66
N MET A 39 5.76 -1.33 0.31
CA MET A 39 5.72 -2.75 -0.04
C MET A 39 5.15 -2.91 -1.45
N VAL A 40 5.83 -3.72 -2.25
CA VAL A 40 5.42 -4.03 -3.62
C VAL A 40 4.98 -5.48 -3.67
N THR A 41 3.78 -5.73 -4.18
CA THR A 41 3.23 -7.08 -4.35
C THR A 41 2.94 -7.37 -5.81
N ARG A 42 3.26 -8.59 -6.26
CA ARG A 42 2.88 -9.05 -7.60
C ARG A 42 1.44 -9.53 -7.61
N ILE A 43 0.70 -9.10 -8.62
CA ILE A 43 -0.58 -9.71 -8.99
C ILE A 43 -0.27 -10.81 -10.02
N SER A 44 -0.70 -12.04 -9.73
CA SER A 44 -0.49 -13.19 -10.63
C SER A 44 -1.17 -12.96 -11.98
N GLY A 45 -0.48 -13.28 -13.09
CA GLY A 45 -1.00 -13.11 -14.45
C GLY A 45 -0.60 -11.79 -15.13
N PHE A 46 0.02 -10.86 -14.40
CA PHE A 46 0.47 -9.58 -14.92
C PHE A 46 1.98 -9.51 -15.07
N THR A 47 2.44 -8.85 -16.14
CA THR A 47 3.88 -8.75 -16.49
C THR A 47 4.38 -7.31 -16.57
N ASP A 48 3.50 -6.30 -16.57
CA ASP A 48 3.91 -4.90 -16.57
C ASP A 48 4.30 -4.45 -15.15
N LEU A 49 5.29 -3.56 -15.07
CA LEU A 49 5.66 -2.89 -13.84
C LEU A 49 4.54 -2.01 -13.31
N ARG A 50 3.66 -1.49 -14.18
CA ARG A 50 2.46 -0.73 -13.78
C ARG A 50 1.38 -1.59 -13.14
N ASP A 51 1.45 -2.91 -13.27
CA ASP A 51 0.53 -3.84 -12.63
C ASP A 51 0.99 -4.27 -11.22
N LEU A 52 2.18 -3.82 -10.80
CA LEU A 52 2.65 -4.05 -9.45
C LEU A 52 1.82 -3.25 -8.46
N HIS A 53 1.26 -3.93 -7.47
CA HIS A 53 0.47 -3.29 -6.43
C HIS A 53 1.36 -2.73 -5.33
N TRP A 54 1.20 -1.43 -5.06
CA TRP A 54 1.98 -0.71 -4.06
C TRP A 54 1.10 -0.38 -2.85
N LYS A 55 1.68 -0.54 -1.66
CA LYS A 55 1.03 -0.21 -0.39
C LYS A 55 2.06 0.30 0.61
N LEU A 56 1.64 1.16 1.54
CA LEU A 56 2.43 1.48 2.74
C LEU A 56 2.02 0.52 3.85
N VAL A 57 2.99 -0.02 4.59
CA VAL A 57 2.76 -1.02 5.64
C VAL A 57 3.70 -0.83 6.82
N TRP A 58 3.19 -1.10 8.02
CA TRP A 58 4.00 -1.28 9.22
C TRP A 58 3.47 -2.45 10.06
N VAL A 59 4.35 -3.07 10.85
CA VAL A 59 3.98 -4.18 11.74
C VAL A 59 3.40 -3.57 13.02
N VAL A 60 2.18 -3.97 13.38
CA VAL A 60 1.53 -3.54 14.63
C VAL A 60 1.58 -4.61 15.71
N ASN A 61 1.63 -5.89 15.32
CA ASN A 61 1.73 -7.00 16.26
C ASN A 61 2.36 -8.22 15.59
N VAL A 62 3.06 -9.05 16.37
CA VAL A 62 3.56 -10.36 15.94
C VAL A 62 3.22 -11.36 17.04
N THR A 63 2.51 -12.42 16.68
CA THR A 63 2.11 -13.47 17.62
C THR A 63 2.42 -14.83 17.03
N GLU A 64 2.73 -15.81 17.87
CA GLU A 64 2.87 -17.20 17.47
C GLU A 64 1.65 -17.98 17.94
N LYS A 65 1.03 -18.73 17.03
CA LYS A 65 -0.14 -19.56 17.33
C LYS A 65 -0.03 -20.89 16.59
N ASP A 66 -0.13 -21.99 17.32
CA ASP A 66 -0.08 -23.35 16.77
C ASP A 66 1.18 -23.63 15.91
N GLY A 67 2.30 -22.99 16.27
CA GLY A 67 3.57 -23.10 15.54
C GLY A 67 3.65 -22.28 14.24
N ASP A 68 2.65 -21.44 13.93
CA ASP A 68 2.72 -20.46 12.84
C ASP A 68 2.82 -19.03 13.40
N VAL A 69 3.69 -18.24 12.77
CA VAL A 69 3.90 -16.84 13.15
C VAL A 69 2.90 -15.99 12.37
N GLN A 70 2.02 -15.31 13.10
CA GLN A 70 1.07 -14.35 12.58
C GLN A 70 1.66 -12.94 12.71
N ILE A 71 1.70 -12.23 11.58
CA ILE A 71 2.19 -10.86 11.52
C ILE A 71 1.02 -9.95 11.17
N TYR A 72 0.66 -9.10 12.11
CA TYR A 72 -0.38 -8.10 11.94
C TYR A 72 0.25 -6.83 11.38
N HIS A 73 -0.27 -6.39 10.24
CA HIS A 73 0.19 -5.23 9.53
C HIS A 73 -0.95 -4.22 9.41
N ARG A 74 -0.65 -2.97 9.71
CA ARG A 74 -1.52 -1.86 9.32
C ARG A 74 -1.05 -1.35 7.96
N ARG A 75 -2.00 -1.13 7.04
CA ARG A 75 -1.70 -0.84 5.64
C ARG A 75 -2.57 0.26 5.06
N LEU A 76 -1.95 1.00 4.13
CA LEU A 76 -2.58 2.02 3.30
C LEU A 76 -2.44 1.60 1.83
N GLU A 77 -3.57 1.45 1.16
CA GLU A 77 -3.62 1.03 -0.24
C GLU A 77 -4.95 1.43 -0.89
N VAL A 78 -4.95 1.42 -2.22
CA VAL A 78 -6.18 1.44 -3.02
C VAL A 78 -6.30 0.16 -3.82
N VAL A 79 -7.49 -0.41 -3.87
CA VAL A 79 -7.73 -1.73 -4.49
C VAL A 79 -8.83 -1.65 -5.54
N GLN A 80 -8.74 -2.50 -6.57
CA GLN A 80 -9.86 -2.69 -7.49
C GLN A 80 -10.77 -3.79 -6.93
N GLU A 81 -11.97 -3.41 -6.52
CA GLU A 81 -12.95 -4.36 -5.99
C GLU A 81 -13.53 -5.24 -7.12
N ILE A 82 -13.86 -6.49 -6.81
CA ILE A 82 -14.54 -7.39 -7.77
C ILE A 82 -15.84 -6.73 -8.22
N GLY A 83 -16.02 -6.61 -9.53
CA GLY A 83 -17.17 -5.96 -10.16
C GLY A 83 -17.03 -4.45 -10.34
N CYS A 84 -15.92 -3.85 -9.92
CA CYS A 84 -15.62 -2.44 -10.10
C CYS A 84 -14.53 -2.26 -11.16
N ASN A 85 -14.71 -1.28 -12.05
CA ASN A 85 -13.69 -0.91 -13.04
C ASN A 85 -12.74 0.19 -12.52
N HIS A 86 -12.97 0.70 -11.31
CA HIS A 86 -12.17 1.73 -10.65
C HIS A 86 -11.53 1.21 -9.35
N LEU A 87 -10.58 1.99 -8.84
CA LEU A 87 -9.95 1.76 -7.54
C LEU A 87 -10.84 2.26 -6.40
N THR A 88 -10.56 1.76 -5.20
CA THR A 88 -11.29 2.05 -3.96
C THR A 88 -10.31 2.36 -2.85
N ASN A 89 -10.52 3.48 -2.14
CA ASN A 89 -9.82 3.86 -0.93
C ASN A 89 -10.70 3.59 0.31
N TRP A 90 -10.37 2.52 1.04
CA TRP A 90 -11.05 2.17 2.29
C TRP A 90 -10.44 2.86 3.53
N GLY A 91 -9.34 3.59 3.37
CA GLY A 91 -8.55 4.10 4.48
C GLY A 91 -7.61 3.04 5.04
N ALA A 92 -7.09 3.29 6.24
CA ALA A 92 -6.19 2.38 6.93
C ALA A 92 -6.91 1.13 7.41
N VAL A 93 -6.31 -0.04 7.19
CA VAL A 93 -6.84 -1.33 7.61
C VAL A 93 -5.73 -2.15 8.24
N THR A 94 -6.01 -2.80 9.37
CA THR A 94 -5.14 -3.81 9.97
C THR A 94 -5.52 -5.20 9.48
N GLN A 95 -4.53 -5.95 9.01
CA GLN A 95 -4.68 -7.27 8.41
C GLN A 95 -3.60 -8.22 8.94
N VAL A 96 -3.86 -9.53 8.88
CA VAL A 96 -2.92 -10.57 9.32
C VAL A 96 -2.37 -11.34 8.11
N GLU A 97 -1.06 -11.56 8.11
CA GLU A 97 -0.36 -12.44 7.18
C GLU A 97 0.35 -13.54 7.99
N THR A 98 0.33 -14.79 7.54
CA THR A 98 1.13 -15.85 8.18
C THR A 98 2.56 -15.83 7.64
N ALA A 99 3.55 -16.23 8.44
CA ALA A 99 4.93 -16.31 7.97
C ALA A 99 5.11 -17.34 6.84
N SER A 100 4.26 -18.36 6.79
CA SER A 100 4.16 -19.32 5.69
C SER A 100 3.65 -18.68 4.38
N SER A 101 2.86 -17.61 4.46
CA SER A 101 2.35 -16.84 3.30
C SER A 101 3.33 -15.83 2.72
N LYS A 102 4.61 -15.83 3.16
CA LYS A 102 5.71 -14.99 2.64
C LYS A 102 5.93 -15.20 1.14
N ARG A 103 5.06 -14.64 0.31
CA ARG A 103 5.44 -14.22 -1.03
C ARG A 103 6.48 -13.13 -0.81
N PHE A 104 7.66 -13.29 -1.41
CA PHE A 104 8.75 -12.33 -1.41
C PHE A 104 8.27 -10.98 -1.94
N ASN A 105 7.65 -10.20 -1.07
CA ASN A 105 7.15 -8.87 -1.38
C ASN A 105 8.24 -7.90 -0.95
N PRO A 106 8.94 -7.25 -1.89
CA PRO A 106 9.99 -6.31 -1.57
C PRO A 106 9.44 -5.20 -0.68
N ARG A 107 10.15 -4.91 0.40
CA ARG A 107 9.85 -3.83 1.34
C ARG A 107 11.04 -2.89 1.45
N LYS A 108 10.77 -1.61 1.61
CA LYS A 108 11.79 -0.60 1.91
C LYS A 108 11.23 0.39 2.91
N VAL A 109 11.98 0.63 3.97
CA VAL A 109 11.66 1.66 4.96
C VAL A 109 11.61 3.02 4.25
N VAL A 110 10.51 3.73 4.46
CA VAL A 110 10.30 5.11 4.02
C VAL A 110 10.57 6.06 5.17
N ALA A 111 10.17 5.72 6.39
CA ALA A 111 10.50 6.46 7.60
C ALA A 111 10.27 5.57 8.83
N THR A 112 10.88 5.94 9.95
CA THR A 112 10.46 5.47 11.27
C THR A 112 9.57 6.56 11.86
N MET A 113 8.36 6.19 12.26
CA MET A 113 7.33 7.15 12.68
C MET A 113 6.84 6.82 14.09
N THR A 114 6.48 7.84 14.87
CA THR A 114 5.67 7.71 16.10
C THR A 114 4.21 7.39 15.76
N LEU A 115 3.39 7.03 16.76
CA LEU A 115 1.96 6.82 16.56
C LEU A 115 1.25 8.06 15.99
N ALA A 116 1.54 9.25 16.53
CA ALA A 116 0.94 10.49 16.05
C ALA A 116 1.29 10.78 14.58
N GLN A 117 2.54 10.53 14.17
CA GLN A 117 2.96 10.67 12.77
C GLN A 117 2.26 9.66 11.85
N ARG A 118 2.07 8.42 12.31
CA ARG A 118 1.33 7.40 11.54
C ARG A 118 -0.14 7.74 11.42
N GLN A 119 -0.78 8.23 12.48
CA GLN A 119 -2.17 8.71 12.42
C GLN A 119 -2.33 9.88 11.45
N GLU A 120 -1.37 10.81 11.41
CA GLU A 120 -1.38 11.89 10.42
C GLU A 120 -1.20 11.35 9.00
N LEU A 121 -0.31 10.37 8.79
CA LEU A 121 -0.17 9.67 7.51
C LEU A 121 -1.48 8.99 7.08
N GLU A 122 -2.21 8.34 8.00
CA GLU A 122 -3.52 7.75 7.73
C GLU A 122 -4.56 8.81 7.33
N ARG A 123 -4.56 9.95 8.03
CA ARG A 123 -5.46 11.08 7.73
C ARG A 123 -5.21 11.63 6.34
N LEU A 124 -3.95 11.84 5.97
CA LEU A 124 -3.56 12.29 4.63
C LEU A 124 -4.00 11.27 3.57
N ALA A 125 -3.70 9.99 3.77
CA ALA A 125 -4.08 8.92 2.85
C ALA A 125 -5.59 8.78 2.67
N ALA A 126 -6.37 8.93 3.74
CA ALA A 126 -7.84 8.92 3.68
C ALA A 126 -8.42 10.09 2.88
N GLY A 127 -7.67 11.20 2.75
CA GLY A 127 -8.03 12.36 1.94
C GLY A 127 -7.62 12.27 0.46
N VAL A 128 -6.79 11.29 0.07
CA VAL A 128 -6.39 11.12 -1.33
C VAL A 128 -7.51 10.43 -2.11
N ARG A 129 -8.16 11.21 -2.97
CA ARG A 129 -9.20 10.75 -3.89
C ARG A 129 -8.70 9.67 -4.86
N VAL A 130 -9.62 8.84 -5.33
CA VAL A 130 -9.40 7.91 -6.44
C VAL A 130 -9.98 8.50 -7.73
N GLU A 131 -9.27 8.33 -8.84
CA GLU A 131 -9.72 8.83 -10.14
C GLU A 131 -10.56 7.80 -10.89
N GLU A 132 -11.38 8.30 -11.82
CA GLU A 132 -12.02 7.44 -12.81
C GLU A 132 -10.97 6.69 -13.66
N PRO A 133 -11.29 5.47 -14.12
CA PRO A 133 -10.35 4.66 -14.89
C PRO A 133 -10.02 5.35 -16.22
N ASN A 134 -8.84 5.97 -16.30
CA ASN A 134 -8.36 6.66 -17.50
C ASN A 134 -7.19 5.91 -18.18
N GLY A 135 -6.84 4.72 -17.68
CA GLY A 135 -5.71 3.91 -18.16
C GLY A 135 -4.34 4.44 -17.76
N VAL A 136 -4.27 5.58 -17.08
CA VAL A 136 -3.03 6.24 -16.65
C VAL A 136 -2.88 6.14 -15.14
N TRP A 137 -3.88 6.56 -14.36
CA TRP A 137 -3.83 6.61 -12.90
C TRP A 137 -4.01 5.23 -12.27
N ASN A 138 -3.12 4.84 -11.36
CA ASN A 138 -3.18 3.56 -10.64
C ASN A 138 -2.77 3.68 -9.16
N CYS A 139 -2.64 2.54 -8.47
CA CYS A 139 -2.24 2.50 -7.06
C CYS A 139 -0.84 3.07 -6.79
N GLN A 140 0.07 3.07 -7.77
CA GLN A 140 1.40 3.66 -7.62
C GLN A 140 1.30 5.19 -7.60
N ASP A 141 0.47 5.77 -8.47
CA ASP A 141 0.22 7.21 -8.51
C ASP A 141 -0.48 7.69 -7.22
N TRP A 142 -1.40 6.88 -6.68
CA TRP A 142 -1.99 7.12 -5.37
C TRP A 142 -0.93 7.13 -4.26
N ILE A 143 -0.05 6.13 -4.19
CA ILE A 143 1.03 6.07 -3.19
C ILE A 143 1.99 7.27 -3.32
N VAL A 144 2.34 7.68 -4.54
CA VAL A 144 3.16 8.87 -4.79
C VAL A 144 2.46 10.12 -4.25
N THR A 145 1.15 10.26 -4.49
CA THR A 145 0.36 11.40 -3.98
C THR A 145 0.35 11.43 -2.45
N VAL A 146 0.16 10.30 -1.79
CA VAL A 146 0.22 10.20 -0.32
C VAL A 146 1.60 10.62 0.20
N LEU A 147 2.67 10.12 -0.42
CA LEU A 147 4.05 10.41 0.01
C LEU A 147 4.44 11.88 -0.20
N GLN A 148 3.96 12.51 -1.28
CA GLN A 148 4.12 13.94 -1.51
C GLN A 148 3.42 14.78 -0.44
N GLN A 149 2.20 14.41 -0.05
CA GLN A 149 1.50 15.09 1.05
C GLN A 149 2.19 14.85 2.40
N ALA A 150 2.66 13.63 2.66
CA ALA A 150 3.42 13.30 3.86
C ALA A 150 4.74 14.09 3.95
N GLU A 151 5.42 14.32 2.84
CA GLU A 151 6.60 15.17 2.76
C GLU A 151 6.28 16.63 3.09
N GLN A 152 5.20 17.17 2.52
CA GLN A 152 4.74 18.53 2.83
C GLN A 152 4.38 18.70 4.31
N ALA A 153 3.89 17.64 4.95
CA ALA A 153 3.61 17.59 6.39
C ALA A 153 4.84 17.29 7.26
N GLY A 154 6.03 17.09 6.66
CA GLY A 154 7.27 16.82 7.40
C GLY A 154 7.37 15.41 7.99
N LEU A 155 6.56 14.45 7.52
CA LEU A 155 6.57 13.07 8.01
C LEU A 155 7.64 12.20 7.35
N VAL A 156 8.07 12.56 6.14
CA VAL A 156 9.07 11.84 5.33
C VAL A 156 9.93 12.85 4.55
N THR A 157 11.11 12.45 4.09
CA THR A 157 11.91 13.26 3.16
C THR A 157 11.85 12.70 1.73
N SER A 158 11.97 13.59 0.72
CA SER A 158 12.12 13.23 -0.70
C SER A 158 13.08 12.07 -0.94
N ASN A 159 14.24 12.10 -0.28
CA ASN A 159 15.30 11.10 -0.48
C ASN A 159 14.85 9.70 -0.06
N GLU A 160 14.13 9.60 1.06
CA GLU A 160 13.72 8.32 1.62
C GLU A 160 12.63 7.66 0.79
N TRP A 161 11.58 8.41 0.43
CA TRP A 161 10.44 7.84 -0.27
C TRP A 161 10.73 7.59 -1.76
N MET A 162 11.53 8.45 -2.41
CA MET A 162 12.00 8.22 -3.79
C MET A 162 12.87 6.97 -3.91
N ALA A 163 13.68 6.67 -2.89
CA ALA A 163 14.44 5.41 -2.85
C ALA A 163 13.51 4.20 -2.78
N GLY A 164 12.41 4.30 -2.02
CA GLY A 164 11.33 3.33 -1.97
C GLY A 164 10.67 3.08 -3.34
N CYS A 165 10.24 4.13 -4.03
CA CYS A 165 9.61 4.03 -5.35
C CYS A 165 10.56 3.47 -6.43
N ARG A 166 11.88 3.64 -6.28
CA ARG A 166 12.89 3.05 -7.17
C ARG A 166 12.97 1.52 -7.04
N LEU A 167 12.52 0.90 -5.94
CA LEU A 167 12.47 -0.57 -5.86
C LEU A 167 11.59 -1.16 -6.96
N GLY A 168 10.42 -0.57 -7.24
CA GLY A 168 9.55 -1.02 -8.32
C GLY A 168 10.25 -1.00 -9.69
N LYS A 169 11.07 0.02 -9.95
CA LYS A 169 11.82 0.17 -11.21
C LYS A 169 13.05 -0.76 -11.33
N LYS A 170 13.77 -1.01 -10.22
CA LYS A 170 15.01 -1.82 -10.20
C LYS A 170 14.74 -3.31 -10.43
N TRP A 171 13.54 -3.79 -10.11
CA TRP A 171 13.12 -5.17 -10.37
C TRP A 171 13.08 -5.54 -11.86
N ARG A 172 12.99 -4.57 -12.80
CA ARG A 172 13.12 -4.78 -14.25
C ARG A 172 14.35 -5.60 -14.67
N ARG A 173 15.46 -5.46 -13.93
CA ARG A 173 16.75 -6.10 -14.27
C ARG A 173 16.91 -7.50 -13.68
N ARG A 174 16.37 -7.76 -12.48
CA ARG A 174 16.52 -9.05 -11.79
C ARG A 174 15.60 -10.13 -12.35
N ILE A 175 14.38 -9.75 -12.77
CA ILE A 175 13.40 -10.67 -13.38
C ILE A 175 13.86 -11.16 -14.76
N ARG A 176 14.43 -10.28 -15.60
CA ARG A 176 14.98 -10.69 -16.89
C ARG A 176 16.16 -11.68 -16.77
N ALA A 177 16.87 -11.67 -15.64
CA ALA A 177 17.97 -12.59 -15.39
C ALA A 177 17.45 -13.97 -14.94
N GLU A 178 16.44 -14.01 -14.06
CA GLU A 178 15.85 -15.28 -13.57
C GLU A 178 15.04 -16.02 -14.66
N PHE A 179 14.47 -15.31 -15.65
CA PHE A 179 13.79 -15.92 -16.80
C PHE A 179 14.70 -16.33 -17.98
N LYS A 180 16.01 -16.02 -17.94
CA LYS A 180 16.98 -16.53 -18.94
C LYS A 180 17.58 -17.89 -18.58
N CYS A 181 17.30 -18.41 -17.37
CA CYS A 181 17.81 -19.69 -16.89
C CYS A 181 16.77 -20.82 -16.94
N ILE A 182 15.60 -20.58 -17.56
CA ILE A 182 14.57 -21.59 -17.79
C ILE A 182 14.20 -21.57 -19.28
N THR A 183 15.14 -21.97 -20.13
CA THR A 183 14.95 -22.40 -21.53
C THR A 183 16.03 -23.40 -21.85
#